data_AF-A0A847MZG3-F1
#
_entry.id   AF-A0A847MZG3-F1
#
_cell.length_a   1.000
_cell.length_b   1.000
_cell.length_c   1.000
_cell.angle_alpha   90.00
_cell.angle_beta   90.00
_cell.angle_gamma   90.00
#
_symmetry.space_group_name_H-M   'P 1'
#
loop_
_entity.id
_entity.type
_entity.pdbx_description
1 polymer ?
#
loop_
_entity_poly.entity_id
_entity_poly.type
_entity_poly.pdbx_seq_one_letter_code
_entity_poly.pdbx_strand_id
1 'polypeptide(L)'
;SFNGNTGPYLQYMGARISSMLRKFESDHQHLHETAFDSSLLSLSDERELIKQLALYPEVVEKAGTEYDPSLLCSYLYDLSKLFSRWYHDNQVLKAATPELVRARIELSKMVLQVLVNAFGLIGVPFLASM
;
A
#
# COMPACT_ATOMS: atom_id res chain seq x y z
N SER A 1 11.02 -8.15 -15.94
CA SER A 1 11.19 -6.69 -16.02
C SER A 1 10.70 -6.09 -14.71
N PHE A 2 11.39 -5.07 -14.16
CA PHE A 2 10.89 -4.28 -13.01
C PHE A 2 10.04 -3.08 -13.45
N ASN A 3 9.89 -2.88 -14.77
CA ASN A 3 9.10 -1.81 -15.37
C ASN A 3 7.83 -2.39 -15.99
N GLY A 4 6.70 -1.69 -15.82
CA GLY A 4 5.39 -2.04 -16.36
C GLY A 4 4.57 -2.97 -15.46
N ASN A 5 3.38 -3.37 -15.93
CA ASN A 5 2.46 -4.26 -15.22
C ASN A 5 3.03 -5.69 -15.18
N THR A 6 3.84 -5.98 -14.17
CA THR A 6 4.57 -7.24 -14.03
C THR A 6 4.60 -7.71 -12.57
N GLY A 7 4.63 -9.02 -12.36
CA GLY A 7 4.74 -9.62 -11.03
C GLY A 7 5.93 -9.07 -10.20
N PRO A 8 7.16 -8.99 -10.76
CA PRO A 8 8.30 -8.44 -10.03
C PRO A 8 8.13 -6.99 -9.58
N TYR A 9 7.46 -6.13 -10.37
CA TYR A 9 7.17 -4.76 -9.96
C TYR A 9 6.25 -4.72 -8.73
N LEU A 10 5.18 -5.52 -8.73
CA LEU A 10 4.23 -5.59 -7.61
C LEU A 10 4.90 -6.14 -6.34
N GLN A 11 5.73 -7.18 -6.48
CA GLN A 11 6.51 -7.74 -5.36
C GLN A 11 7.49 -6.70 -4.80
N TYR A 12 8.13 -5.91 -5.68
CA TYR A 12 9.04 -4.84 -5.26
C TYR A 12 8.31 -3.76 -4.45
N MET A 13 7.07 -3.41 -4.81
CA MET A 13 6.25 -2.50 -3.99
C MET A 13 5.91 -3.08 -2.62
N GLY A 14 5.47 -4.32 -2.56
CA GLY A 14 5.26 -5.02 -1.28
C GLY A 14 6.51 -5.02 -0.39
N ALA A 15 7.66 -5.39 -0.95
CA ALA A 15 8.95 -5.43 -0.26
C ALA A 15 9.41 -4.03 0.21
N ARG A 16 9.21 -2.98 -0.60
CA ARG A 16 9.55 -1.59 -0.25
C ARG A 16 8.73 -1.10 0.93
N ILE A 17 7.41 -1.33 0.92
CA ILE A 17 6.54 -0.96 2.04
C ILE A 17 6.95 -1.73 3.29
N SER A 18 7.15 -3.05 3.17
CA SER A 18 7.61 -3.90 4.28
C SER A 18 8.93 -3.41 4.89
N SER A 19 9.86 -2.96 4.06
CA SER A 19 11.15 -2.39 4.52
C SER A 19 10.96 -1.09 5.30
N MET A 20 10.13 -0.18 4.80
CA MET A 20 9.79 1.06 5.53
C MET A 20 9.10 0.75 6.86
N LEU A 21 8.18 -0.21 6.91
CA LEU A 21 7.51 -0.60 8.15
C LEU A 21 8.52 -1.19 9.15
N ARG A 22 9.46 -2.04 8.71
CA ARG A 22 10.55 -2.51 9.59
C ARG A 22 11.37 -1.36 10.18
N LYS A 23 11.64 -0.33 9.39
CA LYS A 23 12.34 0.87 9.86
C LYS A 23 11.49 1.70 10.83
N PHE A 24 10.18 1.76 10.64
CA PHE A 24 9.27 2.35 11.63
C PHE A 24 9.36 1.61 12.97
N GLU A 25 9.32 0.27 12.93
CA GLU A 25 9.43 -0.55 14.14
C GLU A 25 10.79 -0.40 14.85
N SER A 26 11.89 -0.17 14.13
CA SER A 26 13.21 0.04 14.75
C SER A 26 13.40 1.44 15.33
N ASP A 27 13.05 2.48 14.55
CA ASP A 27 13.46 3.86 14.82
C ASP A 27 12.35 4.69 15.47
N HIS A 28 11.09 4.26 15.33
CA HIS A 28 9.90 5.04 15.67
C HIS A 28 8.89 4.27 16.54
N GLN A 29 9.32 3.22 17.25
CA GLN A 29 8.46 2.40 18.11
C GLN A 29 7.61 3.20 19.12
N HIS A 30 8.12 4.31 19.63
CA HIS A 30 7.41 5.19 20.56
C HIS A 30 6.16 5.83 19.94
N LEU A 31 6.06 5.89 18.60
CA LEU A 31 4.91 6.43 17.90
C LEU A 31 3.72 5.46 17.86
N HIS A 32 3.84 4.21 18.32
CA HIS A 32 2.67 3.33 18.45
C HIS A 32 1.65 3.86 19.47
N GLU A 33 2.10 4.64 20.45
CA GLU A 33 1.23 5.30 21.43
C GLU A 33 0.50 6.51 20.84
N THR A 34 0.96 7.02 19.69
CA THR A 34 0.30 8.10 18.97
C THR A 34 -0.99 7.58 18.32
N ALA A 35 -2.11 8.21 18.66
CA ALA A 35 -3.40 7.88 18.07
C ALA A 35 -3.37 8.12 16.55
N PHE A 36 -3.99 7.20 15.80
CA PHE A 36 -4.22 7.40 14.38
C PHE A 36 -5.29 8.47 14.17
N ASP A 37 -4.98 9.49 13.38
CA ASP A 37 -5.92 10.53 12.95
C ASP A 37 -5.92 10.60 11.41
N SER A 38 -7.02 10.14 10.80
CA SER A 38 -7.18 10.15 9.35
C SER A 38 -7.34 11.57 8.77
N SER A 39 -7.74 12.57 9.59
CA SER A 39 -7.90 13.94 9.11
C SER A 39 -6.58 14.58 8.66
N LEU A 40 -5.46 14.03 9.14
CA LEU A 40 -4.10 14.44 8.76
C LEU A 40 -3.71 13.98 7.34
N LEU A 41 -4.41 12.98 6.79
CA LEU A 41 -4.25 12.50 5.41
C LEU A 41 -4.97 13.44 4.42
N SER A 42 -4.45 14.66 4.31
CA SER A 42 -5.11 15.78 3.65
C SER A 42 -4.75 15.95 2.17
N LEU A 43 -3.69 15.28 1.67
CA LEU A 43 -3.23 15.43 0.29
C LEU A 43 -4.17 14.76 -0.72
N SER A 44 -4.19 15.28 -1.96
CA SER A 44 -4.97 14.70 -3.06
C SER A 44 -4.64 13.22 -3.28
N ASP A 45 -3.35 12.89 -3.28
CA ASP A 45 -2.87 11.54 -3.59
C ASP A 45 -3.13 10.58 -2.42
N GLU A 46 -3.15 11.06 -1.18
CA GLU A 46 -3.55 10.29 0.01
C GLU A 46 -5.04 9.93 -0.08
N ARG A 47 -5.89 10.91 -0.44
CA ARG A 47 -7.32 10.68 -0.66
C ARG A 47 -7.57 9.71 -1.80
N GLU A 48 -6.79 9.80 -2.87
CA GLU A 48 -6.92 8.87 -4.00
C GLU A 48 -6.49 7.46 -3.61
N LEU A 49 -5.43 7.30 -2.81
CA LEU A 49 -5.07 5.99 -2.24
C LEU A 49 -6.20 5.42 -1.39
N ILE A 50 -6.82 6.24 -0.53
CA ILE A 50 -7.95 5.81 0.31
C ILE A 50 -9.13 5.32 -0.54
N LYS A 51 -9.46 6.03 -1.64
CA LYS A 51 -10.50 5.56 -2.57
C LYS A 51 -10.13 4.24 -3.24
N GLN A 52 -8.89 4.09 -3.71
CA GLN A 52 -8.43 2.84 -4.31
C GLN A 52 -8.50 1.68 -3.31
N LEU A 53 -8.14 1.92 -2.05
CA LEU A 53 -8.30 0.93 -0.98
C LEU A 53 -9.77 0.55 -0.75
N ALA A 54 -10.67 1.53 -0.75
CA ALA A 54 -12.10 1.30 -0.58
C ALA A 54 -12.74 0.52 -1.75
N LEU A 55 -12.17 0.64 -2.96
CA LEU A 55 -12.62 -0.07 -4.17
C LEU A 55 -12.24 -1.56 -4.17
N TYR A 56 -11.29 -1.99 -3.33
CA TYR A 56 -10.77 -3.36 -3.34
C TYR A 56 -11.85 -4.46 -3.24
N PRO A 57 -12.84 -4.39 -2.32
CA PRO A 57 -13.86 -5.43 -2.21
C PRO A 57 -14.69 -5.58 -3.49
N GLU A 58 -15.04 -4.48 -4.15
CA GLU A 58 -15.80 -4.49 -5.41
C GLU A 58 -14.99 -5.14 -6.54
N VAL A 59 -13.67 -4.88 -6.60
CA VAL A 59 -12.78 -5.52 -7.59
C VAL A 59 -12.69 -7.02 -7.33
N VAL A 60 -12.60 -7.45 -6.06
CA VAL A 60 -12.58 -8.87 -5.69
C VAL A 60 -13.88 -9.56 -6.09
N GLU A 61 -15.03 -8.95 -5.78
CA GLU A 61 -16.35 -9.49 -6.14
C GLU A 61 -16.51 -9.62 -7.66
N LYS A 62 -16.11 -8.57 -8.40
CA LYS A 62 -16.16 -8.57 -9.86
C LYS A 62 -15.26 -9.64 -10.46
N ALA A 63 -14.02 -9.75 -9.99
CA ALA A 63 -13.07 -10.78 -10.44
C ALA A 63 -13.60 -12.20 -10.18
N GLY A 64 -14.23 -12.43 -9.03
CA GLY A 64 -14.86 -13.71 -8.71
C GLY A 64 -16.08 -14.02 -9.57
N THR A 65 -16.92 -13.03 -9.85
CA THR A 65 -18.15 -13.16 -10.65
C THR A 65 -17.84 -13.40 -12.13
N GLU A 66 -16.84 -12.70 -12.67
CA GLU A 66 -16.43 -12.79 -14.07
C GLU A 66 -15.42 -13.93 -14.32
N TYR A 67 -14.98 -14.62 -13.26
CA TYR A 67 -13.89 -15.60 -13.30
C TYR A 67 -12.60 -15.03 -13.94
N ASP A 68 -12.34 -13.73 -13.75
CA ASP A 68 -11.24 -13.00 -14.36
C ASP A 68 -10.28 -12.44 -13.29
N PRO A 69 -9.19 -13.16 -12.95
CA PRO A 69 -8.17 -12.67 -12.02
C PRO A 69 -7.35 -11.51 -12.58
N SER A 70 -7.41 -11.21 -13.89
CA SER A 70 -6.66 -10.10 -14.48
C SER A 70 -7.16 -8.73 -14.00
N LEU A 71 -8.41 -8.66 -13.53
CA LEU A 71 -8.97 -7.47 -12.90
C LEU A 71 -8.21 -7.11 -11.61
N LEU A 72 -7.87 -8.11 -10.80
CA LEU A 72 -7.05 -7.92 -9.59
C LEU A 72 -5.63 -7.50 -9.95
N CYS A 73 -5.01 -8.11 -10.97
CA CYS A 73 -3.68 -7.73 -11.42
C CYS A 73 -3.61 -6.27 -11.91
N SER A 74 -4.60 -5.85 -12.69
CA SER A 74 -4.72 -4.47 -13.17
C SER A 74 -4.89 -3.49 -12.00
N TYR A 75 -5.81 -3.80 -11.08
CA TYR A 75 -6.03 -3.02 -9.86
C TYR A 75 -4.76 -2.89 -9.02
N LEU A 76 -4.03 -3.99 -8.78
CA LEU A 76 -2.79 -3.97 -8.01
C LEU A 76 -1.72 -3.10 -8.66
N TYR A 77 -1.64 -3.11 -9.99
CA TYR A 77 -0.73 -2.26 -10.73
C TYR A 77 -1.06 -0.78 -10.56
N ASP A 78 -2.33 -0.40 -10.67
CA ASP A 78 -2.75 0.99 -10.49
C ASP A 78 -2.55 1.48 -9.05
N LEU A 79 -2.91 0.66 -8.05
CA LEU A 79 -2.66 0.94 -6.64
C LEU A 79 -1.15 1.12 -6.36
N SER A 80 -0.33 0.21 -6.88
CA SER A 80 1.13 0.24 -6.71
C SER A 80 1.76 1.47 -7.35
N LYS A 81 1.29 1.86 -8.54
CA LYS A 81 1.76 3.06 -9.24
C LYS A 81 1.40 4.33 -8.49
N LEU A 82 0.16 4.43 -8.00
CA LEU A 82 -0.30 5.55 -7.19
C LEU A 82 0.52 5.65 -5.89
N PHE A 83 0.68 4.54 -5.17
CA PHE A 83 1.48 4.50 -3.95
C PHE A 83 2.94 4.87 -4.22
N SER A 84 3.55 4.33 -5.28
CA SER A 84 4.94 4.62 -5.63
C SER A 84 5.17 6.10 -5.91
N ARG A 85 4.21 6.79 -6.56
CA ARG A 85 4.27 8.23 -6.78
C ARG A 85 4.15 8.98 -5.45
N TRP A 86 3.10 8.71 -4.69
CA TRP A 86 2.88 9.35 -3.40
C TRP A 86 4.08 9.19 -2.46
N TYR A 87 4.64 7.99 -2.37
CA TYR A 87 5.80 7.69 -1.52
C TYR A 87 7.11 8.35 -2.00
N HIS A 88 7.22 8.62 -3.31
CA HIS A 88 8.36 9.38 -3.84
C HIS A 88 8.26 10.86 -3.48
N ASP A 89 7.07 11.44 -3.61
CA ASP A 89 6.84 12.88 -3.48
C ASP A 89 6.64 13.32 -2.02
N ASN A 90 6.32 12.39 -1.11
CA ASN A 90 5.94 12.70 0.26
C ASN A 90 6.78 11.96 1.30
N GLN A 91 7.27 12.69 2.30
CA GLN A 91 7.99 12.10 3.44
C GLN A 91 7.04 11.31 4.33
N VAL A 92 7.30 10.01 4.53
CA VAL A 92 6.53 9.17 5.47
C VAL A 92 7.16 9.19 6.86
N LEU A 93 8.36 8.62 7.02
CA LEU A 93 9.04 8.52 8.32
C LEU A 93 9.61 9.86 8.83
N LYS A 94 9.79 10.82 7.93
CA LYS A 94 10.29 12.17 8.23
C LYS A 94 9.22 13.24 8.00
N ALA A 95 7.95 12.86 8.13
CA ALA A 95 6.86 13.82 8.02
C ALA A 95 6.98 14.91 9.11
N ALA A 96 6.28 16.03 8.91
CA ALA A 96 6.46 17.23 9.72
C ALA A 96 6.15 17.03 11.22
N THR A 97 5.25 16.10 11.55
CA THR A 97 4.88 15.80 12.94
C THR A 97 4.80 14.30 13.19
N PRO A 98 4.99 13.84 14.45
CA PRO A 98 4.78 12.46 14.86
C PRO A 98 3.42 11.87 14.44
N GLU A 99 2.35 12.66 14.56
CA GLU A 99 0.99 12.27 14.21
C GLU A 99 0.84 12.07 12.69
N LEU A 100 1.50 12.91 11.89
CA LEU A 100 1.51 12.72 10.45
C LEU A 100 2.35 11.51 10.03
N VAL A 101 3.48 11.24 10.70
CA VAL A 101 4.23 9.98 10.52
C VAL A 101 3.31 8.79 10.81
N ARG A 102 2.61 8.82 11.95
CA ARG A 102 1.65 7.78 12.35
C ARG A 102 0.57 7.56 11.30
N ALA A 103 -0.08 8.64 10.84
CA ALA A 103 -1.15 8.57 9.84
C ALA A 103 -0.67 7.96 8.51
N ARG A 104 0.50 8.39 8.01
CA ARG A 104 1.07 7.88 6.75
C ARG A 104 1.57 6.44 6.86
N ILE A 105 2.03 6.03 8.03
CA ILE A 105 2.38 4.63 8.30
C ILE A 105 1.13 3.75 8.27
N GLU A 106 0.03 4.16 8.88
CA GLU A 106 -1.23 3.41 8.81
C GLU A 106 -1.77 3.32 7.38
N LEU A 107 -1.73 4.40 6.60
CA LEU A 107 -2.08 4.34 5.17
C LEU A 107 -1.21 3.33 4.41
N SER A 108 0.09 3.30 4.70
CA SER A 108 1.02 2.36 4.07
C SER A 108 0.75 0.90 4.47
N LYS A 109 0.37 0.65 5.73
CA LYS A 109 -0.06 -0.68 6.19
C LYS A 109 -1.32 -1.14 5.48
N MET A 110 -2.30 -0.25 5.27
CA MET A 110 -3.52 -0.56 4.53
C MET A 110 -3.21 -0.98 3.08
N VAL A 111 -2.31 -0.26 2.40
CA VAL A 111 -1.86 -0.63 1.05
C VAL A 111 -1.17 -1.99 1.05
N LEU A 112 -0.26 -2.24 2.00
CA LEU A 112 0.40 -3.54 2.12
C LEU A 112 -0.59 -4.68 2.35
N GLN A 113 -1.58 -4.48 3.21
CA GLN A 113 -2.61 -5.48 3.49
C GLN A 113 -3.38 -5.87 2.23
N VAL A 114 -3.75 -4.89 1.40
CA VAL A 114 -4.41 -5.14 0.11
C VAL A 114 -3.51 -5.91 -0.84
N LEU A 115 -2.23 -5.54 -0.95
CA LEU A 115 -1.27 -6.27 -1.78
C LEU A 115 -1.18 -7.74 -1.35
N VAL A 116 -0.98 -8.00 -0.05
CA VAL A 116 -0.86 -9.36 0.51
C VAL A 116 -2.13 -10.17 0.25
N ASN A 117 -3.31 -9.60 0.50
CA ASN A 117 -4.58 -10.28 0.29
C ASN A 117 -4.77 -10.65 -1.18
N ALA A 118 -4.55 -9.70 -2.08
CA ALA A 118 -4.74 -9.91 -3.52
C ALA A 118 -3.75 -10.90 -4.10
N PHE A 119 -2.47 -10.88 -3.66
CA PHE A 119 -1.49 -11.90 -4.03
C PHE A 119 -1.96 -13.31 -3.65
N GLY A 120 -2.52 -13.47 -2.44
CA GLY A 120 -3.13 -14.71 -1.99
C GLY A 120 -4.29 -15.16 -2.90
N LEU A 121 -5.17 -14.24 -3.30
CA LEU A 121 -6.30 -14.54 -4.19
C LEU A 121 -5.88 -14.99 -5.59
N ILE A 122 -4.79 -14.43 -6.14
CA ILE A 122 -4.27 -14.80 -7.47
C ILE A 122 -3.27 -15.97 -7.43
N GLY A 123 -3.07 -16.60 -6.27
CA GLY A 123 -2.19 -17.77 -6.12
C GLY A 123 -0.70 -17.47 -6.22
N VAL A 124 -0.29 -16.23 -5.97
CA VAL A 124 1.11 -15.80 -6.02
C VAL A 124 1.62 -15.57 -4.59
N PRO A 125 2.74 -16.17 -4.17
CA PRO A 125 3.27 -15.97 -2.82
C PRO A 125 3.76 -14.53 -2.65
N PHE A 126 3.43 -13.92 -1.51
CA PHE A 126 3.93 -12.59 -1.16
C PHE A 126 5.36 -12.64 -0.62
N LEU A 127 6.23 -11.75 -1.10
CA LEU A 127 7.61 -11.61 -0.62
C LEU A 127 7.79 -10.30 0.17
N ALA A 128 7.96 -10.40 1.49
CA ALA A 128 8.20 -9.24 2.37
C ALA A 128 9.60 -8.60 2.21
N SER A 129 10.47 -9.27 1.46
CA SER A 129 11.81 -8.83 1.08
C SER A 129 12.14 -9.43 -0.29
N MET A 130 12.72 -8.62 -1.17
CA MET A 130 13.32 -9.04 -2.44
C MET A 130 14.77 -8.59 -2.52
#